data_AF-A0A834BUV0-F1
#
_entry.id   AF-A0A834BUV0-F1
#
_cell.length_a   1.000
_cell.length_b   1.000
_cell.length_c   1.000
_cell.angle_alpha   90.00
_cell.angle_beta   90.00
_cell.angle_gamma   90.00
#
_symmetry.space_group_name_H-M   'P 1'
#
loop_
_entity.id
_entity.type
_entity.pdbx_description
1 polymer ?
#
loop_
_entity_poly.entity_id
_entity_poly.type
_entity_poly.pdbx_seq_one_letter_code
_entity_poly.pdbx_strand_id
1 'polypeptide(L)'
;MVSARTLLLVVTCSCAYLWLTRAEDSSLEARSLDFTLKAQQEKDLIDALQEVLEKLRNKEMPLEKKLGWLPSCDAGEPCAVRKGARIGTLCGCPRGTSCNFYKPLSGFLYDITSNMASSREWVREVQEEARRAATANLDFCPHKYSLLIIIGRTARPRRTEHVSGEIERGIRSWDVDLKSCNVNLYLQEFLSHHTVSFKGAGQKSLRHCTKVLDIHVLISPTQEQACSEVFALLSRESAHKLLILAGLTAEESGDLLFHKGRFSAHQLKQILTEQLLDLESSGSSHLHSKISLTFSCPNVGQWRKTLQANPSLQGPITLRINPSEVLPTMESLEGFTSLISSTLSPASSFDLLPPPSTVGFLKLSRPCCYVFPAGCGDCAFFAINGFTVLVDGGSDSQACFWKLVRHLDRVDAILLTHVGTENLPGVISFLQRKVGERELTSELKEDSSKKLISPELGVVFFNAPNRLQEEQQQCVDDVLKSTQQAALTLQLLKKLDIKPQPMFRPQGVPIKPLTLFQKMGVGQLDLYILSPGKSSQEYETFMHSWPDGAPPKGQNLPLPALASVTALLVWHPACPHEKVVRGAVPRCDSPGEAAAGLGEAEGARLPPVAHCDHRRLGKIGRGQEEKTD
;
A
#
# COMPACT_ATOMS: atom_id res chain seq x y z
N MET A 1 65.12 39.68 -30.65
CA MET A 1 64.58 40.28 -29.40
C MET A 1 64.94 41.76 -29.48
N VAL A 2 64.08 42.73 -29.80
CA VAL A 2 62.78 43.08 -29.19
C VAL A 2 61.75 43.59 -30.24
N SER A 3 62.08 43.73 -31.53
CA SER A 3 61.22 44.48 -32.47
C SER A 3 60.07 43.71 -33.15
N ALA A 4 60.04 42.37 -33.13
CA ALA A 4 59.01 41.59 -33.84
C ALA A 4 57.78 41.25 -32.98
N ARG A 5 57.93 41.21 -31.64
CA ARG A 5 56.81 40.91 -30.72
C ARG A 5 55.91 42.11 -30.47
N THR A 6 56.47 43.33 -30.53
CA THR A 6 55.71 44.59 -30.38
C THR A 6 54.87 44.90 -31.62
N LEU A 7 55.38 44.60 -32.82
CA LEU A 7 54.62 44.83 -34.05
C LEU A 7 53.41 43.89 -34.16
N LEU A 8 53.55 42.63 -33.71
CA LEU A 8 52.46 41.66 -33.72
C LEU A 8 51.35 42.04 -32.71
N LEU A 9 51.71 42.59 -31.55
CA LEU A 9 50.75 43.07 -30.55
C LEU A 9 50.00 44.34 -31.00
N VAL A 10 50.67 45.25 -31.71
CA VAL A 10 50.01 46.46 -32.23
C VAL A 10 49.05 46.12 -33.38
N VAL A 11 49.43 45.21 -34.28
CA VAL A 11 48.55 44.76 -35.37
C VAL A 11 47.33 44.01 -34.83
N THR A 12 47.51 43.09 -33.87
CA THR A 12 46.37 42.37 -33.28
C THR A 12 45.45 43.28 -32.46
N CYS A 13 46.00 44.28 -31.77
CA CYS A 13 45.20 45.25 -31.03
C CYS A 13 44.43 46.21 -31.97
N SER A 14 45.03 46.63 -33.09
CA SER A 14 44.35 47.44 -34.12
C SER A 14 43.27 46.66 -34.88
N CYS A 15 43.48 45.36 -35.15
CA CYS A 15 42.45 44.51 -35.76
C CYS A 15 41.29 44.21 -34.81
N ALA A 16 41.56 44.06 -33.50
CA ALA A 16 40.52 43.89 -32.49
C ALA A 16 39.71 45.17 -32.29
N TYR A 17 40.36 46.34 -32.30
CA TYR A 17 39.67 47.64 -32.17
C TYR A 17 38.77 47.93 -33.38
N LEU A 18 39.24 47.65 -34.61
CA LEU A 18 38.43 47.79 -35.83
C LEU A 18 37.29 46.76 -35.93
N TRP A 19 37.43 45.56 -35.33
CA TRP A 19 36.34 44.59 -35.22
C TRP A 19 35.28 45.01 -34.20
N LEU A 20 35.69 45.59 -33.08
CA LEU A 20 34.78 46.11 -32.06
C LEU A 20 33.99 47.33 -32.55
N THR A 21 34.64 48.28 -33.23
CA THR A 21 33.93 49.45 -33.77
C THR A 21 33.00 49.10 -34.94
N ARG A 22 33.26 48.01 -35.67
CA ARG A 22 32.39 47.58 -36.79
C ARG A 22 31.24 46.66 -36.36
N ALA A 23 31.33 46.08 -35.16
CA ALA A 23 30.27 45.25 -34.58
C ALA A 23 29.17 46.06 -33.87
N GLU A 24 29.46 47.30 -33.47
CA GLU A 24 28.46 48.16 -32.82
C GLU A 24 27.51 48.85 -33.83
N ASP A 25 27.97 49.21 -35.03
CA ASP A 25 27.15 49.95 -36.00
C ASP A 25 26.09 49.10 -36.75
N SER A 26 26.26 47.77 -36.87
CA SER A 26 25.26 46.91 -37.53
C SER A 26 24.13 46.42 -36.61
N SER A 27 24.19 46.72 -35.31
CA SER A 27 23.24 46.19 -34.32
C SER A 27 22.14 47.17 -33.89
N LEU A 28 22.29 48.46 -34.24
CA LEU A 28 21.39 49.53 -33.78
C LEU A 28 20.23 49.81 -34.74
N GLU A 29 20.40 49.64 -36.06
CA GLU A 29 19.31 49.91 -37.01
C GLU A 29 18.29 48.76 -37.13
N ALA A 30 18.69 47.50 -36.91
CA ALA A 30 17.76 46.36 -36.92
C ALA A 30 16.93 46.22 -35.63
N ARG A 31 17.41 46.76 -34.49
CA ARG A 31 16.66 46.77 -33.22
C ARG A 31 15.67 47.93 -33.10
N SER A 32 15.89 49.01 -33.86
CA SER A 32 15.00 50.17 -33.87
C SER A 32 13.64 49.81 -34.49
N LEU A 33 13.62 49.22 -35.69
CA LEU A 33 12.39 48.86 -36.41
C LEU A 33 11.56 47.78 -35.71
N ASP A 34 12.21 46.83 -35.05
CA ASP A 34 11.55 45.76 -34.27
C ASP A 34 10.93 46.30 -32.97
N PHE A 35 11.54 47.34 -32.38
CA PHE A 35 10.96 48.04 -31.23
C PHE A 35 9.79 48.94 -31.65
N THR A 36 9.87 49.61 -32.81
CA THR A 36 8.74 50.41 -33.32
C THR A 36 7.55 49.54 -33.72
N LEU A 37 7.76 48.36 -34.30
CA LEU A 37 6.69 47.41 -34.62
C LEU A 37 6.07 46.79 -33.36
N LYS A 38 6.88 46.41 -32.37
CA LYS A 38 6.36 45.94 -31.07
C LYS A 38 5.64 47.03 -30.29
N ALA A 39 6.17 48.26 -30.28
CA ALA A 39 5.55 49.39 -29.61
C ALA A 39 4.23 49.79 -30.30
N GLN A 40 4.14 49.69 -31.63
CA GLN A 40 2.91 49.91 -32.37
C GLN A 40 1.88 48.82 -32.08
N GLN A 41 2.31 47.56 -32.00
CA GLN A 41 1.44 46.43 -31.66
C GLN A 41 0.97 46.48 -30.19
N GLU A 42 1.80 46.94 -29.26
CA GLU A 42 1.41 47.26 -27.88
C GLU A 42 0.45 48.44 -27.82
N LYS A 43 0.65 49.49 -28.63
CA LYS A 43 -0.26 50.63 -28.71
C LYS A 43 -1.62 50.23 -29.25
N ASP A 44 -1.68 49.43 -30.31
CA ASP A 44 -2.93 48.91 -30.88
C ASP A 44 -3.66 48.00 -29.88
N LEU A 45 -2.91 47.22 -29.07
CA LEU A 45 -3.51 46.42 -27.98
C LEU A 45 -4.05 47.30 -26.85
N ILE A 46 -3.33 48.37 -26.48
CA ILE A 46 -3.74 49.31 -25.43
C ILE A 46 -4.96 50.12 -25.89
N ASP A 47 -5.00 50.57 -27.14
CA ASP A 47 -6.13 51.27 -27.73
C ASP A 47 -7.35 50.35 -27.85
N ALA A 48 -7.16 49.07 -28.23
CA ALA A 48 -8.23 48.08 -28.20
C ALA A 48 -8.73 47.79 -26.77
N LEU A 49 -7.84 47.78 -25.78
CA LEU A 49 -8.22 47.61 -24.37
C LEU A 49 -8.95 48.84 -23.83
N GLN A 50 -8.53 50.05 -24.24
CA GLN A 50 -9.19 51.30 -23.89
C GLN A 50 -10.57 51.41 -24.56
N GLU A 51 -10.74 50.95 -25.79
CA GLU A 51 -12.04 50.88 -26.46
C GLU A 51 -12.99 49.90 -25.74
N VAL A 52 -12.47 48.75 -25.28
CA VAL A 52 -13.25 47.80 -24.47
C VAL A 52 -13.59 48.39 -23.09
N LEU A 53 -12.66 49.11 -22.47
CA LEU A 53 -12.87 49.79 -21.18
C LEU A 53 -13.87 50.95 -21.31
N GLU A 54 -13.87 51.71 -22.41
CA GLU A 54 -14.89 52.73 -22.69
C GLU A 54 -16.25 52.11 -23.00
N LYS A 55 -16.30 50.99 -23.74
CA LYS A 55 -17.54 50.22 -23.95
C LYS A 55 -18.10 49.65 -22.65
N LEU A 56 -17.26 49.35 -21.67
CA LEU A 56 -17.68 48.93 -20.33
C LEU A 56 -18.06 50.12 -19.44
N ARG A 57 -17.42 51.29 -19.60
CA ARG A 57 -17.71 52.52 -18.85
C ARG A 57 -19.01 53.20 -19.28
N ASN A 58 -19.46 53.01 -20.51
CA ASN A 58 -20.74 53.53 -21.02
C ASN A 58 -21.98 52.70 -20.63
N LYS A 59 -21.82 51.67 -19.79
CA LYS A 59 -22.94 51.04 -19.07
C LYS A 59 -22.90 51.46 -17.60
N GLU A 60 -23.55 52.59 -17.31
CA GLU A 60 -23.81 52.99 -15.93
C GLU A 60 -24.49 51.85 -15.15
N MET A 61 -23.90 51.47 -14.01
CA MET A 61 -24.54 50.62 -13.02
C MET A 61 -25.42 51.47 -12.10
N PRO A 62 -26.67 51.06 -11.81
CA PRO A 62 -27.37 51.60 -10.66
C PRO A 62 -26.79 50.97 -9.39
N LEU A 63 -26.26 51.81 -8.53
CA LEU A 63 -25.87 51.48 -7.17
C LEU A 63 -27.15 51.32 -6.33
N GLU A 64 -27.49 50.09 -5.92
CA GLU A 64 -27.86 49.76 -4.53
C GLU A 64 -28.17 48.26 -4.32
N LYS A 65 -27.34 47.62 -3.48
CA LYS A 65 -27.59 46.50 -2.56
C LYS A 65 -28.65 45.44 -2.97
N LYS A 66 -28.18 44.24 -3.38
CA LYS A 66 -28.57 42.92 -2.81
C LYS A 66 -27.79 41.77 -3.46
N LEU A 67 -27.59 40.72 -2.68
CA LEU A 67 -26.86 39.50 -2.99
C LEU A 67 -27.29 38.82 -4.30
N GLY A 68 -26.28 38.36 -5.06
CA GLY A 68 -26.33 37.14 -5.86
C GLY A 68 -26.93 37.24 -7.25
N TRP A 69 -26.11 37.57 -8.25
CA TRP A 69 -26.37 37.23 -9.66
C TRP A 69 -25.10 36.61 -10.28
N LEU A 70 -25.19 35.34 -10.70
CA LEU A 70 -24.23 34.67 -11.58
C LEU A 70 -24.73 34.85 -13.03
N PRO A 71 -23.87 35.11 -14.03
CA PRO A 71 -24.30 35.25 -15.40
C PRO A 71 -24.85 33.92 -15.94
N SER A 72 -25.90 33.97 -16.76
CA SER A 72 -26.50 32.80 -17.41
C SER A 72 -25.55 32.21 -18.44
N CYS A 73 -25.18 30.94 -18.27
CA CYS A 73 -24.45 30.18 -19.29
C CYS A 73 -25.43 29.69 -20.35
N ASP A 74 -25.10 29.84 -21.63
CA ASP A 74 -25.91 29.29 -22.74
C ASP A 74 -25.79 27.76 -22.83
N ALA A 75 -26.82 27.12 -23.38
CA ALA A 75 -26.91 25.67 -23.49
C ALA A 75 -25.81 25.10 -24.40
N GLY A 76 -24.79 24.49 -23.81
CA GLY A 76 -23.69 23.83 -24.52
C GLY A 76 -22.30 24.16 -23.99
N GLU A 77 -22.14 25.18 -23.13
CA GLU A 77 -20.84 25.56 -22.57
C GLU A 77 -20.57 24.98 -21.16
N PRO A 78 -19.30 24.75 -20.78
CA PRO A 78 -18.93 24.30 -19.44
C PRO A 78 -19.19 25.38 -18.38
N CYS A 79 -20.00 25.05 -17.37
CA CYS A 79 -20.35 25.96 -16.26
C CYS A 79 -19.10 26.40 -15.45
N ALA A 80 -18.86 27.71 -15.38
CA ALA A 80 -17.68 28.34 -14.77
C ALA A 80 -17.58 28.23 -13.22
N VAL A 81 -18.41 27.43 -12.55
CA VAL A 81 -18.47 27.37 -11.06
C VAL A 81 -18.36 25.95 -10.49
N ARG A 82 -17.81 24.97 -11.21
CA ARG A 82 -17.48 23.66 -10.61
C ARG A 82 -16.16 23.71 -9.81
N LYS A 83 -16.22 24.27 -8.60
CA LYS A 83 -15.35 23.91 -7.47
C LYS A 83 -16.19 23.21 -6.38
N GLY A 84 -16.17 21.88 -6.37
CA GLY A 84 -16.57 21.02 -5.24
C GLY A 84 -18.06 20.96 -4.85
N ALA A 85 -18.42 19.94 -4.07
CA ALA A 85 -19.70 19.88 -3.35
C ALA A 85 -19.59 20.68 -2.05
N ARG A 86 -20.56 21.56 -1.76
CA ARG A 86 -20.65 22.32 -0.49
C ARG A 86 -21.58 21.61 0.48
N ILE A 87 -21.21 21.62 1.76
CA ILE A 87 -22.11 21.32 2.88
C ILE A 87 -22.91 22.61 3.19
N GLY A 88 -24.24 22.62 2.96
CA GLY A 88 -25.12 23.79 3.22
C GLY A 88 -26.42 23.83 2.38
N THR A 89 -27.37 24.71 2.73
CA THR A 89 -28.71 24.85 2.11
C THR A 89 -28.69 25.37 0.66
N LEU A 90 -29.68 24.92 -0.14
CA LEU A 90 -29.80 24.98 -1.61
C LEU A 90 -29.73 26.39 -2.26
N CYS A 91 -29.20 26.46 -3.49
CA CYS A 91 -29.44 27.56 -4.44
C CYS A 91 -30.52 27.17 -5.47
N GLY A 92 -31.35 28.14 -5.89
CA GLY A 92 -32.61 27.93 -6.62
C GLY A 92 -32.52 27.99 -8.15
N CYS A 93 -31.78 27.10 -8.79
CA CYS A 93 -31.79 27.00 -10.26
C CYS A 93 -32.99 26.14 -10.76
N PRO A 94 -33.73 26.56 -11.81
CA PRO A 94 -34.89 25.83 -12.33
C PRO A 94 -34.50 24.60 -13.18
N ARG A 95 -35.42 23.62 -13.25
CA ARG A 95 -35.22 22.25 -13.78
C ARG A 95 -35.31 22.18 -15.30
N GLY A 96 -34.46 21.34 -15.92
CA GLY A 96 -34.77 20.66 -17.18
C GLY A 96 -33.62 20.55 -18.18
N THR A 97 -33.10 19.33 -18.38
CA THR A 97 -32.87 18.68 -19.69
C THR A 97 -32.26 17.30 -19.45
N SER A 98 -32.98 16.26 -19.85
CA SER A 98 -32.53 14.88 -19.95
C SER A 98 -31.68 14.70 -21.20
N CYS A 99 -30.50 14.09 -21.09
CA CYS A 99 -29.77 13.56 -22.24
C CYS A 99 -29.64 12.05 -22.10
N ASN A 100 -30.45 11.33 -22.89
CA ASN A 100 -30.32 9.90 -23.13
C ASN A 100 -29.19 9.68 -24.13
N PHE A 101 -28.12 9.00 -23.74
CA PHE A 101 -27.33 8.20 -24.67
C PHE A 101 -26.93 6.88 -24.01
N TYR A 102 -27.67 5.85 -24.41
CA TYR A 102 -27.41 4.46 -24.13
C TYR A 102 -26.44 3.95 -25.21
N LYS A 103 -25.24 3.52 -24.81
CA LYS A 103 -24.48 2.49 -25.55
C LYS A 103 -23.96 1.50 -24.50
N PRO A 104 -24.27 0.20 -24.62
CA PRO A 104 -23.78 -0.79 -23.69
C PRO A 104 -22.32 -1.10 -24.03
N LEU A 105 -21.40 -0.80 -23.11
CA LEU A 105 -20.05 -1.35 -23.12
C LEU A 105 -20.07 -2.70 -22.39
N SER A 106 -20.68 -3.70 -23.02
CA SER A 106 -20.43 -5.11 -22.70
C SER A 106 -19.07 -5.49 -23.32
N GLY A 107 -18.00 -5.39 -22.53
CA GLY A 107 -16.66 -5.80 -22.98
C GLY A 107 -15.54 -5.55 -21.98
N PHE A 108 -15.66 -4.53 -21.13
CA PHE A 108 -14.56 -4.14 -20.23
C PHE A 108 -14.43 -4.95 -18.93
N LEU A 109 -15.45 -5.74 -18.55
CA LEU A 109 -15.43 -6.52 -17.31
C LEU A 109 -14.71 -7.87 -17.44
N TYR A 110 -14.55 -8.42 -18.65
CA TYR A 110 -13.89 -9.71 -18.86
C TYR A 110 -12.35 -9.63 -18.75
N ASP A 111 -11.76 -8.46 -19.00
CA ASP A 111 -10.30 -8.29 -19.03
C ASP A 111 -9.67 -8.12 -17.63
N ILE A 112 -10.48 -7.71 -16.64
CA ILE A 112 -10.03 -7.60 -15.23
C ILE A 112 -9.98 -9.00 -14.58
N THR A 113 -10.80 -9.95 -15.05
CA THR A 113 -10.82 -11.34 -14.55
C THR A 113 -9.78 -12.23 -15.23
N SER A 114 -9.35 -11.93 -16.46
CA SER A 114 -8.45 -12.80 -17.25
C SER A 114 -7.00 -12.78 -16.74
N ASN A 115 -6.54 -11.65 -16.18
CA ASN A 115 -5.19 -11.52 -15.64
C ASN A 115 -4.95 -12.20 -14.26
N MET A 116 -5.92 -12.97 -13.75
CA MET A 116 -5.74 -13.86 -12.59
C MET A 116 -5.41 -15.31 -12.96
N ALA A 117 -5.50 -15.69 -14.24
CA ALA A 117 -5.31 -17.08 -14.68
C ALA A 117 -3.85 -17.42 -15.06
N SER A 118 -3.04 -16.44 -15.49
CA SER A 118 -1.67 -16.69 -15.98
C SER A 118 -0.68 -17.14 -14.88
N SER A 119 -0.90 -16.75 -13.62
CA SER A 119 -0.07 -17.24 -12.50
C SER A 119 -0.29 -18.71 -12.16
N ARG A 120 -1.33 -19.37 -12.70
CA ARG A 120 -1.60 -20.80 -12.43
C ARG A 120 -0.86 -21.74 -13.38
N GLU A 121 -0.38 -21.25 -14.52
CA GLU A 121 0.32 -22.07 -15.52
C GLU A 121 1.79 -22.30 -15.13
N TRP A 122 2.48 -21.26 -14.65
CA TRP A 122 3.84 -21.38 -14.11
C TRP A 122 3.91 -22.21 -12.81
N VAL A 123 2.89 -22.11 -11.96
CA VAL A 123 2.80 -22.91 -10.72
C VAL A 123 2.64 -24.39 -11.05
N ARG A 124 1.92 -24.75 -12.12
CA ARG A 124 1.81 -26.15 -12.55
C ARG A 124 3.13 -26.69 -13.08
N GLU A 125 3.85 -25.95 -13.92
CA GLU A 125 5.15 -26.40 -14.45
C GLU A 125 6.21 -26.57 -13.36
N VAL A 126 6.29 -25.64 -12.40
CA VAL A 126 7.23 -25.73 -11.25
C VAL A 126 6.83 -26.84 -10.27
N GLN A 127 5.52 -27.05 -10.07
CA GLN A 127 5.00 -28.11 -9.18
C GLN A 127 5.12 -29.50 -9.80
N GLU A 128 5.12 -29.63 -11.14
CA GLU A 128 5.42 -30.86 -11.87
C GLU A 128 6.91 -31.23 -11.75
N GLU A 129 7.81 -30.23 -11.78
CA GLU A 129 9.26 -30.43 -11.68
C GLU A 129 9.69 -30.73 -10.23
N ALA A 130 9.06 -30.11 -9.23
CA ALA A 130 9.22 -30.45 -7.82
C ALA A 130 8.65 -31.85 -7.47
N ARG A 131 7.55 -32.28 -8.13
CA ARG A 131 6.98 -33.62 -7.95
C ARG A 131 7.80 -34.73 -8.61
N ARG A 132 8.49 -34.45 -9.73
CA ARG A 132 9.38 -35.46 -10.36
C ARG A 132 10.65 -35.76 -9.54
N ALA A 133 11.02 -34.89 -8.59
CA ALA A 133 12.14 -35.15 -7.67
C ALA A 133 11.73 -35.95 -6.41
N ALA A 134 10.43 -36.18 -6.17
CA ALA A 134 9.91 -36.73 -4.92
C ALA A 134 9.78 -38.27 -4.89
N THR A 135 10.37 -39.00 -5.86
CA THR A 135 10.29 -40.47 -5.95
C THR A 135 11.59 -41.20 -5.61
N ALA A 136 12.56 -40.54 -4.97
CA ALA A 136 13.76 -41.17 -4.44
C ALA A 136 13.66 -41.38 -2.92
N ASN A 137 14.09 -42.54 -2.43
CA ASN A 137 14.14 -42.90 -1.01
C ASN A 137 14.67 -41.74 -0.14
N LEU A 138 13.91 -41.34 0.88
CA LEU A 138 14.21 -40.25 1.82
C LEU A 138 15.28 -40.64 2.85
N ASP A 139 16.47 -41.00 2.40
CA ASP A 139 17.65 -41.06 3.27
C ASP A 139 18.34 -39.68 3.29
N PHE A 140 18.17 -38.93 4.38
CA PHE A 140 18.83 -37.64 4.54
C PHE A 140 20.36 -37.81 4.62
N CYS A 141 21.06 -37.07 3.76
CA CYS A 141 22.51 -37.06 3.65
C CYS A 141 23.14 -36.20 4.77
N PRO A 142 23.90 -36.79 5.71
CA PRO A 142 24.55 -36.04 6.80
C PRO A 142 25.62 -35.06 6.31
N HIS A 143 26.16 -35.29 5.12
CA HIS A 143 27.18 -34.45 4.50
C HIS A 143 26.61 -33.34 3.61
N LYS A 144 25.27 -33.21 3.52
CA LYS A 144 24.61 -32.14 2.77
C LYS A 144 23.95 -31.14 3.71
N TYR A 145 24.09 -29.87 3.35
CA TYR A 145 23.63 -28.72 4.10
C TYR A 145 22.73 -27.85 3.22
N SER A 146 21.70 -27.24 3.80
CA SER A 146 20.84 -26.29 3.08
C SER A 146 20.58 -25.04 3.88
N LEU A 147 20.73 -23.89 3.23
CA LEU A 147 20.52 -22.55 3.76
C LEU A 147 19.43 -21.86 2.95
N LEU A 148 18.34 -21.46 3.61
CA LEU A 148 17.30 -20.62 3.04
C LEU A 148 17.23 -19.30 3.82
N ILE A 149 17.36 -18.19 3.11
CA ILE A 149 17.22 -16.84 3.65
C ILE A 149 16.00 -16.19 2.99
N ILE A 150 15.04 -15.78 3.80
CA ILE A 150 13.83 -15.09 3.36
C ILE A 150 13.89 -13.66 3.90
N ILE A 151 14.03 -12.70 2.99
CA ILE A 151 14.06 -11.28 3.30
C ILE A 151 12.72 -10.67 2.92
N GLY A 152 11.97 -10.23 3.93
CA GLY A 152 10.67 -9.59 3.77
C GLY A 152 10.76 -8.16 3.27
N ARG A 153 9.67 -7.41 3.46
CA ARG A 153 9.63 -5.97 3.23
C ARG A 153 10.59 -5.28 4.20
N THR A 154 11.29 -4.24 3.76
CA THR A 154 12.22 -3.46 4.60
C THR A 154 11.70 -2.03 4.85
N ALA A 155 12.00 -1.46 6.01
CA ALA A 155 11.60 -0.10 6.38
C ALA A 155 12.69 0.93 6.00
N ARG A 156 12.58 1.52 4.80
CA ARG A 156 13.46 2.60 4.28
C ARG A 156 14.93 2.18 4.00
N PRO A 157 15.68 2.93 3.16
CA PRO A 157 17.01 2.50 2.69
C PRO A 157 18.10 2.52 3.78
N ARG A 158 17.97 3.40 4.79
CA ARG A 158 19.00 3.59 5.84
C ARG A 158 18.99 2.51 6.94
N ARG A 159 18.30 1.38 6.74
CA ARG A 159 18.07 0.35 7.77
C ARG A 159 18.36 -1.07 7.33
N THR A 160 19.02 -1.21 6.19
CA THR A 160 19.54 -2.50 5.70
C THR A 160 20.59 -3.10 6.64
N GLU A 161 21.18 -2.29 7.52
CA GLU A 161 22.10 -2.73 8.59
C GLU A 161 21.45 -3.73 9.55
N HIS A 162 20.17 -3.53 9.93
CA HIS A 162 19.49 -4.45 10.84
C HIS A 162 19.26 -5.82 10.18
N VAL A 163 18.77 -5.81 8.93
CA VAL A 163 18.60 -7.02 8.11
C VAL A 163 19.93 -7.76 7.94
N SER A 164 21.03 -7.03 7.74
CA SER A 164 22.38 -7.61 7.67
C SER A 164 22.78 -8.27 8.98
N GLY A 165 22.55 -7.61 10.12
CA GLY A 165 22.81 -8.16 11.44
C GLY A 165 21.99 -9.41 11.74
N GLU A 166 20.73 -9.47 11.30
CA GLU A 166 19.90 -10.68 11.46
C GLU A 166 20.42 -11.85 10.63
N ILE A 167 20.85 -11.59 9.40
CA ILE A 167 21.44 -12.61 8.52
C ILE A 167 22.78 -13.10 9.09
N GLU A 168 23.64 -12.18 9.52
CA GLU A 168 24.94 -12.49 10.12
C GLU A 168 24.75 -13.36 11.38
N ARG A 169 23.89 -12.92 12.30
CA ARG A 169 23.51 -13.67 13.50
C ARG A 169 22.99 -15.06 13.13
N GLY A 170 22.10 -15.15 12.15
CA GLY A 170 21.50 -16.40 11.70
C GLY A 170 22.54 -17.39 11.21
N ILE A 171 23.44 -16.97 10.31
CA ILE A 171 24.53 -17.81 9.80
C ILE A 171 25.49 -18.20 10.93
N ARG A 172 25.88 -17.26 11.79
CA ARG A 172 26.83 -17.52 12.88
C ARG A 172 26.26 -18.42 13.98
N SER A 173 24.94 -18.48 14.11
CA SER A 173 24.23 -19.39 15.02
C SER A 173 24.11 -20.83 14.49
N TRP A 174 24.55 -21.09 13.25
CA TRP A 174 24.42 -22.40 12.63
C TRP A 174 25.50 -23.38 13.13
N ASP A 175 25.05 -24.43 13.80
CA ASP A 175 25.92 -25.49 14.33
C ASP A 175 26.35 -26.45 13.21
N VAL A 176 27.43 -26.08 12.51
CA VAL A 176 28.02 -26.83 11.39
C VAL A 176 29.51 -27.00 11.61
N ASP A 177 30.02 -28.20 11.33
CA ASP A 177 31.46 -28.44 11.31
C ASP A 177 32.09 -27.80 10.05
N LEU A 178 32.92 -26.79 10.27
CA LEU A 178 33.62 -26.07 9.19
C LEU A 178 34.57 -26.96 8.39
N LYS A 179 34.97 -28.13 8.92
CA LYS A 179 35.78 -29.11 8.18
C LYS A 179 34.98 -29.86 7.13
N SER A 180 33.71 -30.14 7.39
CA SER A 180 32.81 -30.81 6.44
C SER A 180 32.12 -29.83 5.50
N CYS A 181 31.81 -28.62 5.98
CA CYS A 181 31.18 -27.56 5.21
C CYS A 181 31.82 -26.20 5.51
N ASN A 182 32.75 -25.78 4.66
CA ASN A 182 33.37 -24.47 4.76
C ASN A 182 32.41 -23.38 4.26
N VAL A 183 31.58 -22.87 5.17
CA VAL A 183 30.59 -21.83 4.87
C VAL A 183 31.24 -20.58 4.27
N ASN A 184 32.44 -20.18 4.75
CA ASN A 184 33.15 -19.01 4.23
C ASN A 184 33.50 -19.16 2.74
N LEU A 185 33.99 -20.34 2.33
CA LEU A 185 34.30 -20.65 0.93
C LEU A 185 33.05 -20.59 0.05
N TYR A 186 31.96 -21.23 0.47
CA TYR A 186 30.74 -21.27 -0.34
C TYR A 186 30.03 -19.92 -0.43
N LEU A 187 30.12 -19.08 0.61
CA LEU A 187 29.66 -17.69 0.54
C LEU A 187 30.52 -16.87 -0.44
N GLN A 188 31.82 -17.11 -0.49
CA GLN A 188 32.72 -16.48 -1.46
C GLN A 188 32.41 -16.92 -2.89
N GLU A 189 32.14 -18.21 -3.12
CA GLU A 189 31.68 -18.72 -4.41
C GLU A 189 30.35 -18.07 -4.81
N PHE A 190 29.38 -17.99 -3.90
CA PHE A 190 28.11 -17.30 -4.12
C PHE A 190 28.32 -15.84 -4.58
N LEU A 191 29.19 -15.10 -3.89
CA LEU A 191 29.54 -13.73 -4.24
C LEU A 191 30.06 -13.64 -5.68
N SER A 192 31.00 -14.52 -6.05
CA SER A 192 31.61 -14.54 -7.38
C SER A 192 30.57 -14.75 -8.51
N HIS A 193 29.55 -15.59 -8.28
CA HIS A 193 28.54 -15.92 -9.28
C HIS A 193 27.40 -14.90 -9.38
N HIS A 194 27.05 -14.22 -8.28
CA HIS A 194 25.83 -13.42 -8.21
C HIS A 194 26.03 -11.91 -8.20
N THR A 195 27.26 -11.40 -8.12
CA THR A 195 27.57 -9.95 -8.11
C THR A 195 26.88 -9.16 -9.23
N VAL A 196 26.68 -9.75 -10.42
CA VAL A 196 26.00 -9.09 -11.56
C VAL A 196 24.47 -9.19 -11.48
N SER A 197 23.94 -10.27 -10.87
CA SER A 197 22.49 -10.57 -10.77
C SER A 197 21.75 -9.64 -9.81
N PHE A 198 22.49 -8.87 -9.00
CA PHE A 198 21.94 -7.99 -7.98
C PHE A 198 21.51 -6.60 -8.50
N LYS A 199 21.58 -6.33 -9.80
CA LYS A 199 21.07 -5.06 -10.39
C LYS A 199 19.53 -5.03 -10.44
N GLY A 200 18.93 -3.88 -10.12
CA GLY A 200 17.48 -3.63 -10.20
C GLY A 200 16.70 -3.84 -8.89
N ALA A 201 15.58 -3.15 -8.73
CA ALA A 201 14.67 -3.28 -7.58
C ALA A 201 13.62 -4.39 -7.81
N GLY A 202 13.08 -4.97 -6.73
CA GLY A 202 11.95 -5.90 -6.78
C GLY A 202 12.24 -7.30 -6.22
N GLN A 203 11.34 -8.24 -6.53
CA GLN A 203 11.40 -9.63 -6.09
C GLN A 203 12.60 -10.35 -6.74
N LYS A 204 13.44 -11.00 -5.93
CA LYS A 204 14.60 -11.78 -6.42
C LYS A 204 14.67 -13.13 -5.76
N SER A 205 15.09 -14.12 -6.53
CA SER A 205 15.39 -15.48 -6.06
C SER A 205 16.76 -15.86 -6.58
N LEU A 206 17.70 -16.11 -5.68
CA LEU A 206 19.07 -16.47 -6.01
C LEU A 206 19.40 -17.79 -5.35
N ARG A 207 19.88 -18.73 -6.15
CA ARG A 207 20.24 -20.05 -5.66
C ARG A 207 21.62 -20.43 -6.15
N HIS A 208 22.45 -20.89 -5.23
CA HIS A 208 23.75 -21.48 -5.50
C HIS A 208 23.78 -22.87 -4.88
N CYS A 209 23.77 -23.89 -5.73
CA CYS A 209 23.72 -25.28 -5.32
C CYS A 209 25.05 -25.97 -5.62
N THR A 210 25.67 -26.53 -4.59
CA THR A 210 26.87 -27.37 -4.70
C THR A 210 26.57 -28.79 -4.23
N LYS A 211 27.57 -29.68 -4.29
CA LYS A 211 27.42 -31.06 -3.77
C LYS A 211 27.25 -31.12 -2.25
N VAL A 212 27.71 -30.08 -1.53
CA VAL A 212 27.77 -30.04 -0.06
C VAL A 212 26.78 -29.03 0.51
N LEU A 213 26.74 -27.81 -0.03
CA LEU A 213 25.89 -26.72 0.46
C LEU A 213 24.98 -26.18 -0.65
N ASP A 214 23.70 -26.04 -0.34
CA ASP A 214 22.69 -25.39 -1.18
C ASP A 214 22.22 -24.10 -0.49
N ILE A 215 22.57 -22.95 -1.08
CA ILE A 215 22.23 -21.61 -0.60
C ILE A 215 21.10 -21.05 -1.45
N HIS A 216 20.03 -20.60 -0.81
CA HIS A 216 18.91 -19.96 -1.48
C HIS A 216 18.52 -18.67 -0.74
N VAL A 217 18.52 -17.55 -1.46
CA VAL A 217 18.15 -16.23 -0.95
C VAL A 217 16.93 -15.73 -1.71
N LEU A 218 15.86 -15.43 -0.97
CA LEU A 218 14.63 -14.82 -1.46
C LEU A 218 14.53 -13.39 -0.94
N ILE A 219 14.36 -12.42 -1.84
CA ILE A 219 14.20 -11.01 -1.51
C ILE A 219 12.80 -10.56 -1.94
N SER A 220 12.04 -10.01 -1.00
CA SER A 220 10.64 -9.59 -1.21
C SER A 220 9.77 -10.65 -1.91
N PRO A 221 9.76 -11.93 -1.46
CA PRO A 221 8.91 -12.95 -2.06
C PRO A 221 7.42 -12.70 -1.77
N THR A 222 6.55 -13.38 -2.49
CA THR A 222 5.14 -13.49 -2.11
C THR A 222 4.97 -14.51 -0.99
N GLN A 223 3.83 -14.43 -0.27
CA GLN A 223 3.49 -15.41 0.75
C GLN A 223 3.50 -16.85 0.22
N GLU A 224 2.97 -17.08 -0.99
CA GLU A 224 2.93 -18.42 -1.61
C GLU A 224 4.33 -18.94 -1.92
N GLN A 225 5.21 -18.08 -2.45
CA GLN A 225 6.58 -18.46 -2.73
C GLN A 225 7.34 -18.78 -1.45
N ALA A 226 7.19 -17.96 -0.40
CA ALA A 226 7.83 -18.22 0.89
C ALA A 226 7.40 -19.57 1.47
N CYS A 227 6.10 -19.88 1.47
CA CYS A 227 5.60 -21.17 1.93
C CYS A 227 6.13 -22.35 1.08
N SER A 228 6.11 -22.22 -0.25
CA SER A 228 6.60 -23.26 -1.17
C SER A 228 8.09 -23.54 -0.97
N GLU A 229 8.91 -22.51 -0.77
CA GLU A 229 10.36 -22.65 -0.63
C GLU A 229 10.75 -23.17 0.75
N VAL A 230 9.98 -22.86 1.79
CA VAL A 230 10.15 -23.49 3.12
C VAL A 230 9.78 -24.97 3.05
N PHE A 231 8.68 -25.32 2.38
CA PHE A 231 8.32 -26.73 2.15
C PHE A 231 9.44 -27.45 1.38
N ALA A 232 9.92 -26.85 0.28
CA ALA A 232 11.01 -27.41 -0.51
C ALA A 232 12.30 -27.56 0.29
N LEU A 233 12.65 -26.59 1.15
CA LEU A 233 13.80 -26.70 2.06
C LEU A 233 13.70 -27.95 2.93
N LEU A 234 12.53 -28.22 3.50
CA LEU A 234 12.28 -29.34 4.41
C LEU A 234 12.35 -30.68 3.69
N SER A 235 11.87 -30.75 2.45
CA SER A 235 11.92 -31.96 1.62
C SER A 235 13.27 -32.24 0.95
N ARG A 236 14.25 -31.32 1.02
CA ARG A 236 15.61 -31.56 0.47
C ARG A 236 16.34 -32.66 1.24
N GLU A 237 17.19 -33.41 0.53
CA GLU A 237 18.02 -34.51 1.06
C GLU A 237 19.01 -34.11 2.18
N SER A 238 19.21 -32.83 2.48
CA SER A 238 20.16 -32.38 3.50
C SER A 238 19.75 -32.79 4.92
N ALA A 239 20.69 -33.24 5.76
CA ALA A 239 20.36 -33.48 7.18
C ALA A 239 20.32 -32.16 7.98
N HIS A 240 21.18 -31.20 7.62
CA HIS A 240 21.33 -29.93 8.32
C HIS A 240 20.72 -28.78 7.52
N LYS A 241 19.73 -28.11 8.09
CA LYS A 241 18.97 -27.03 7.46
C LYS A 241 19.03 -25.76 8.31
N LEU A 242 19.25 -24.62 7.67
CA LEU A 242 19.17 -23.29 8.28
C LEU A 242 18.10 -22.47 7.54
N LEU A 243 17.12 -21.97 8.29
CA LEU A 243 16.11 -21.03 7.80
C LEU A 243 16.30 -19.69 8.53
N ILE A 244 16.53 -18.62 7.78
CA ILE A 244 16.66 -17.26 8.30
C ILE A 244 15.50 -16.41 7.77
N LEU A 245 14.76 -15.79 8.68
CA LEU A 245 13.79 -14.73 8.37
C LEU A 245 14.38 -13.40 8.78
N ALA A 246 14.40 -12.43 7.86
CA ALA A 246 14.89 -11.09 8.14
C ALA A 246 14.00 -10.01 7.49
N GLY A 247 13.82 -8.88 8.16
CA GLY A 247 13.04 -7.74 7.66
C GLY A 247 11.91 -7.30 8.60
N LEU A 248 10.99 -6.50 8.05
CA LEU A 248 9.94 -5.84 8.83
C LEU A 248 8.95 -6.86 9.41
N THR A 249 8.69 -6.75 10.71
CA THR A 249 7.74 -7.62 11.42
C THR A 249 6.54 -6.86 11.97
N ALA A 250 5.42 -7.55 12.20
CA ALA A 250 4.26 -6.98 12.91
C ALA A 250 4.48 -6.95 14.43
N GLU A 251 4.01 -5.88 15.10
CA GLU A 251 4.28 -5.65 16.53
C GLU A 251 3.69 -6.69 17.49
N GLU A 252 2.52 -7.26 17.20
CA GLU A 252 1.86 -8.22 18.09
C GLU A 252 2.21 -9.67 17.75
N SER A 253 2.08 -10.05 16.48
CA SER A 253 2.29 -11.44 16.04
C SER A 253 3.76 -11.79 15.84
N GLY A 254 4.60 -10.80 15.50
CA GLY A 254 5.98 -11.00 15.05
C GLY A 254 6.07 -11.53 13.62
N ASP A 255 4.97 -11.60 12.88
CA ASP A 255 4.97 -12.17 11.53
C ASP A 255 5.83 -11.35 10.58
N LEU A 256 6.58 -12.02 9.71
CA LEU A 256 7.38 -11.37 8.68
C LEU A 256 6.46 -10.82 7.60
N LEU A 257 6.57 -9.52 7.32
CA LEU A 257 5.69 -8.84 6.37
C LEU A 257 6.28 -8.87 4.96
N PHE A 258 5.45 -9.23 3.99
CA PHE A 258 5.77 -9.05 2.57
C PHE A 258 5.04 -7.83 2.01
N HIS A 259 5.31 -7.50 0.75
CA HIS A 259 4.49 -6.49 0.08
C HIS A 259 3.04 -6.92 -0.02
N LYS A 260 2.83 -8.21 -0.33
CA LYS A 260 1.54 -8.88 -0.42
C LYS A 260 1.55 -10.14 0.46
N GLY A 261 0.81 -10.09 1.57
CA GLY A 261 0.72 -11.17 2.54
C GLY A 261 1.83 -11.15 3.60
N ARG A 262 1.92 -12.23 4.37
CA ARG A 262 2.83 -12.37 5.52
C ARG A 262 3.25 -13.82 5.73
N PHE A 263 4.36 -14.03 6.43
CA PHE A 263 4.79 -15.34 6.90
C PHE A 263 4.74 -15.41 8.42
N SER A 264 3.93 -16.34 8.95
CA SER A 264 3.59 -16.44 10.37
C SER A 264 4.09 -17.73 11.02
N ALA A 265 4.20 -17.70 12.35
CA ALA A 265 4.56 -18.87 13.15
C ALA A 265 3.58 -20.04 12.95
N HIS A 266 2.30 -19.75 12.74
CA HIS A 266 1.28 -20.76 12.47
C HIS A 266 1.46 -21.44 11.10
N GLN A 267 1.83 -20.68 10.06
CA GLN A 267 2.12 -21.25 8.74
C GLN A 267 3.33 -22.17 8.79
N LEU A 268 4.41 -21.75 9.48
CA LEU A 268 5.58 -22.61 9.65
C LEU A 268 5.24 -23.89 10.44
N LYS A 269 4.46 -23.77 11.53
CA LYS A 269 3.95 -24.92 12.29
C LYS A 269 3.15 -25.89 11.40
N GLN A 270 2.30 -25.37 10.51
CA GLN A 270 1.51 -26.18 9.59
C GLN A 270 2.43 -26.93 8.61
N ILE A 271 3.35 -26.22 7.96
CA ILE A 271 4.30 -26.82 7.01
C ILE A 271 5.14 -27.91 7.68
N LEU A 272 5.63 -27.67 8.90
CA LEU A 272 6.38 -28.67 9.66
C LEU A 272 5.53 -29.90 10.01
N THR A 273 4.25 -29.71 10.29
CA THR A 273 3.32 -30.81 10.61
C THR A 273 3.03 -31.65 9.36
N GLU A 274 2.83 -31.01 8.21
CA GLU A 274 2.62 -31.69 6.93
C GLU A 274 3.85 -32.52 6.53
N GLN A 275 5.06 -31.97 6.67
CA GLN A 275 6.30 -32.70 6.41
C GLN A 275 6.49 -33.91 7.32
N LEU A 276 6.04 -33.80 8.58
CA LEU A 276 6.09 -34.92 9.51
C LEU A 276 5.18 -36.08 9.06
N LEU A 277 3.96 -35.75 8.60
CA LEU A 277 3.02 -36.75 8.08
C LEU A 277 3.53 -37.44 6.81
N ASP A 278 4.20 -36.69 5.92
CA ASP A 278 4.83 -37.25 4.72
C ASP A 278 5.97 -38.23 5.07
N LEU A 279 6.75 -37.92 6.12
CA LEU A 279 7.80 -38.79 6.62
C LEU A 279 7.26 -40.07 7.27
N GLU A 280 6.16 -39.96 8.03
CA GLU A 280 5.51 -41.11 8.68
C GLU A 280 4.80 -42.04 7.68
N SER A 281 4.17 -41.47 6.65
CA SER A 281 3.42 -42.22 5.64
C SER A 281 4.31 -42.95 4.62
N SER A 282 5.55 -42.50 4.43
CA SER A 282 6.50 -43.09 3.47
C SER A 282 7.11 -44.43 3.91
N GLY A 283 6.72 -44.97 5.08
CA GLY A 283 6.98 -46.37 5.45
C GLY A 283 8.45 -46.80 5.57
N SER A 284 9.40 -45.85 5.58
CA SER A 284 10.82 -46.16 5.73
C SER A 284 11.10 -46.63 7.15
N SER A 285 11.43 -47.91 7.28
CA SER A 285 11.88 -48.58 8.50
C SER A 285 13.27 -48.15 8.98
N HIS A 286 13.83 -47.04 8.48
CA HIS A 286 15.15 -46.53 8.83
C HIS A 286 15.08 -45.17 9.54
N LEU A 287 14.72 -45.22 10.83
CA LEU A 287 14.63 -44.08 11.74
C LEU A 287 16.01 -43.51 12.18
N HIS A 288 17.03 -43.48 11.32
CA HIS A 288 18.41 -43.15 11.74
C HIS A 288 18.89 -41.74 11.40
N SER A 289 18.30 -41.04 10.43
CA SER A 289 18.76 -39.70 10.03
C SER A 289 17.83 -38.61 10.60
N LYS A 290 18.22 -38.07 11.75
CA LYS A 290 17.52 -36.96 12.41
C LYS A 290 17.75 -35.67 11.63
N ILE A 291 16.70 -34.99 11.22
CA ILE A 291 16.81 -33.67 10.58
C ILE A 291 17.15 -32.64 11.66
N SER A 292 18.15 -31.80 11.42
CA SER A 292 18.47 -30.65 12.27
C SER A 292 18.04 -29.36 11.57
N LEU A 293 17.03 -28.69 12.11
CA LEU A 293 16.54 -27.41 11.59
C LEU A 293 16.91 -26.30 12.58
N THR A 294 17.81 -25.41 12.15
CA THR A 294 18.08 -24.16 12.86
C THR A 294 17.21 -23.07 12.24
N PHE A 295 16.44 -22.39 13.07
CA PHE A 295 15.54 -21.32 12.68
C PHE A 295 15.99 -20.02 13.33
N SER A 296 16.38 -19.04 12.51
CA SER A 296 16.67 -17.68 12.92
C SER A 296 15.50 -16.78 12.55
N CYS A 297 14.87 -16.18 13.56
CA CYS A 297 13.73 -15.30 13.39
C CYS A 297 13.88 -14.04 14.26
N PRO A 298 13.14 -12.97 13.96
CA PRO A 298 13.06 -11.80 14.83
C PRO A 298 12.59 -12.20 16.24
N ASN A 299 13.10 -11.50 17.27
CA ASN A 299 12.80 -11.82 18.68
C ASN A 299 11.41 -11.32 19.14
N VAL A 300 10.59 -10.85 18.21
CA VAL A 300 9.29 -10.21 18.45
C VAL A 300 8.17 -11.24 18.24
N GLY A 301 7.08 -11.10 18.99
CA GLY A 301 5.88 -11.92 18.80
C GLY A 301 5.95 -13.33 19.40
N GLN A 302 5.21 -14.26 18.79
CA GLN A 302 4.90 -15.56 19.41
C GLN A 302 5.65 -16.76 18.82
N TRP A 303 6.64 -16.57 17.94
CA TRP A 303 7.38 -17.64 17.26
C TRP A 303 7.80 -18.79 18.18
N ARG A 304 8.48 -18.46 19.28
CA ARG A 304 8.96 -19.46 20.25
C ARG A 304 7.79 -20.20 20.92
N LYS A 305 6.75 -19.48 21.35
CA LYS A 305 5.57 -20.06 22.01
C LYS A 305 4.82 -21.02 21.08
N THR A 306 4.54 -20.59 19.85
CA THR A 306 3.76 -21.38 18.87
C THR A 306 4.51 -22.61 18.37
N LEU A 307 5.83 -22.50 18.17
CA LEU A 307 6.65 -23.61 17.65
C LEU A 307 7.01 -24.62 18.76
N GLN A 308 7.29 -24.17 19.99
CA GLN A 308 7.62 -25.07 21.10
C GLN A 308 6.40 -25.79 21.70
N ALA A 309 5.20 -25.22 21.56
CA ALA A 309 3.94 -25.85 22.01
C ALA A 309 3.49 -27.03 21.12
N ASN A 310 4.29 -27.47 20.15
CA ASN A 310 3.96 -28.61 19.29
C ASN A 310 4.54 -29.92 19.84
N PRO A 311 3.71 -30.78 20.47
CA PRO A 311 4.15 -32.10 20.90
C PRO A 311 4.57 -33.00 19.71
N SER A 312 4.05 -32.75 18.50
CA SER A 312 4.38 -33.49 17.28
C SER A 312 5.83 -33.31 16.81
N LEU A 313 6.52 -32.24 17.21
CA LEU A 313 7.91 -32.00 16.80
C LEU A 313 8.95 -32.80 17.61
N GLN A 314 8.54 -33.61 18.60
CA GLN A 314 9.46 -34.27 19.52
C GLN A 314 10.13 -35.57 19.00
N GLY A 315 10.03 -35.90 17.72
CA GLY A 315 10.60 -37.13 17.14
C GLY A 315 11.73 -36.90 16.11
N PRO A 316 11.41 -36.76 14.82
CA PRO A 316 12.39 -36.83 13.73
C PRO A 316 13.15 -35.52 13.45
N ILE A 317 12.65 -34.37 13.94
CA ILE A 317 13.23 -33.04 13.66
C ILE A 317 13.74 -32.41 14.96
N THR A 318 15.02 -32.06 15.00
CA THR A 318 15.59 -31.21 16.06
C THR A 318 15.44 -29.75 15.65
N LEU A 319 14.44 -29.05 16.19
CA LEU A 319 14.22 -27.62 15.95
C LEU A 319 14.99 -26.78 16.99
N ARG A 320 15.88 -25.89 16.51
CA ARG A 320 16.59 -24.90 17.33
C ARG A 320 16.19 -23.49 16.91
N ILE A 321 15.63 -22.69 17.82
CA ILE A 321 15.14 -21.34 17.53
C ILE A 321 16.07 -20.30 18.16
N ASN A 322 16.65 -19.44 17.35
CA ASN A 322 17.62 -18.40 17.75
C ASN A 322 18.69 -18.91 18.73
N PRO A 323 19.51 -19.92 18.35
CA PRO A 323 20.64 -20.35 19.18
C PRO A 323 21.71 -19.26 19.28
N SER A 324 22.64 -19.42 20.23
CA SER A 324 23.81 -18.54 20.38
C SER A 324 24.76 -18.68 19.19
N GLU A 325 25.52 -17.62 18.89
CA GLU A 325 26.55 -17.63 17.85
C GLU A 325 27.68 -18.61 18.21
N VAL A 326 27.98 -19.54 17.31
CA VAL A 326 29.02 -20.56 17.46
C VAL A 326 30.16 -20.34 16.45
N LEU A 327 29.83 -19.84 15.24
CA LEU A 327 30.82 -19.59 14.20
C LEU A 327 31.52 -18.23 14.39
N PRO A 328 32.82 -18.14 14.03
CA PRO A 328 33.58 -16.90 14.08
C PRO A 328 33.05 -15.87 13.07
N THR A 329 33.50 -14.63 13.18
CA THR A 329 33.31 -13.63 12.13
C THR A 329 34.07 -14.05 10.87
N MET A 330 33.47 -13.83 9.71
CA MET A 330 33.95 -14.30 8.41
C MET A 330 33.94 -13.15 7.40
N GLU A 331 35.03 -12.95 6.65
CA GLU A 331 35.13 -11.86 5.67
C GLU A 331 34.12 -12.02 4.52
N SER A 332 33.90 -13.25 4.03
CA SER A 332 32.92 -13.47 2.97
C SER A 332 31.48 -13.28 3.43
N LEU A 333 31.22 -13.40 4.73
CA LEU A 333 29.90 -13.11 5.32
C LEU A 333 29.61 -11.61 5.31
N GLU A 334 30.58 -10.77 5.63
CA GLU A 334 30.45 -9.31 5.53
C GLU A 334 30.24 -8.86 4.07
N GLY A 335 30.99 -9.44 3.14
CA GLY A 335 30.77 -9.23 1.70
C GLY A 335 29.37 -9.65 1.25
N PHE A 336 28.89 -10.79 1.75
CA PHE A 336 27.56 -11.34 1.45
C PHE A 336 26.42 -10.47 1.98
N THR A 337 26.48 -10.02 3.24
CA THR A 337 25.46 -9.14 3.82
C THR A 337 25.48 -7.75 3.18
N SER A 338 26.67 -7.23 2.83
CA SER A 338 26.82 -5.99 2.06
C SER A 338 26.16 -6.09 0.68
N LEU A 339 26.38 -7.20 -0.04
CA LEU A 339 25.77 -7.44 -1.35
C LEU A 339 24.24 -7.48 -1.26
N ILE A 340 23.70 -8.19 -0.26
CA ILE A 340 22.27 -8.22 0.02
C ILE A 340 21.76 -6.81 0.33
N SER A 341 22.41 -6.08 1.23
CA SER A 341 22.05 -4.70 1.59
C SER A 341 22.03 -3.75 0.41
N SER A 342 23.00 -3.86 -0.50
CA SER A 342 23.05 -3.06 -1.72
C SER A 342 21.86 -3.30 -2.66
N THR A 343 21.19 -4.45 -2.49
CA THR A 343 20.03 -4.87 -3.29
C THR A 343 18.71 -4.46 -2.65
N LEU A 344 18.69 -4.29 -1.34
CA LEU A 344 17.52 -3.90 -0.56
C LEU A 344 17.20 -2.42 -0.78
N SER A 345 16.80 -2.05 -1.99
CA SER A 345 16.16 -0.76 -2.26
C SER A 345 14.67 -0.87 -1.92
N PRO A 346 14.11 -0.04 -1.02
CA PRO A 346 12.67 -0.02 -0.81
C PRO A 346 11.98 0.37 -2.12
N ALA A 347 10.93 -0.37 -2.46
CA ALA A 347 10.14 -0.09 -3.67
C ALA A 347 9.62 1.36 -3.62
N SER A 348 9.77 2.09 -4.73
CA SER A 348 9.20 3.43 -4.87
C SER A 348 7.69 3.35 -4.72
N SER A 349 7.06 4.39 -4.14
CA SER A 349 5.60 4.50 -4.11
C SER A 349 5.00 4.45 -5.52
N PHE A 350 5.76 4.88 -6.54
CA PHE A 350 5.35 4.81 -7.94
C PHE A 350 5.43 3.39 -8.52
N ASP A 351 6.35 2.57 -8.04
CA ASP A 351 6.51 1.17 -8.46
C ASP A 351 5.48 0.28 -7.76
N LEU A 352 5.19 0.55 -6.48
CA LEU A 352 4.16 -0.16 -5.72
C LEU A 352 2.77 0.08 -6.29
N LEU A 353 2.49 1.33 -6.67
CA LEU A 353 1.19 1.77 -7.12
C LEU A 353 1.28 2.31 -8.55
N PRO A 354 1.40 1.47 -9.59
CA PRO A 354 1.62 1.92 -10.96
C PRO A 354 0.40 2.68 -11.52
N PRO A 355 0.60 3.69 -12.38
CA PRO A 355 -0.49 4.46 -13.00
C PRO A 355 -1.40 3.57 -13.87
N PRO A 356 -2.61 4.05 -14.23
CA PRO A 356 -3.47 3.34 -15.17
C PRO A 356 -2.79 3.19 -16.54
N SER A 357 -2.92 2.02 -17.16
CA SER A 357 -2.41 1.74 -18.51
C SER A 357 -3.35 2.22 -19.63
N THR A 358 -4.60 2.51 -19.28
CA THR A 358 -5.65 2.98 -20.19
C THR A 358 -5.94 4.46 -19.98
N VAL A 359 -6.32 5.14 -21.06
CA VAL A 359 -6.70 6.56 -21.02
C VAL A 359 -8.19 6.68 -20.69
N GLY A 360 -8.52 7.58 -19.77
CA GLY A 360 -9.89 7.88 -19.37
C GLY A 360 -10.28 7.27 -18.02
N PHE A 361 -11.40 7.77 -17.47
CA PHE A 361 -11.87 7.40 -16.14
C PHE A 361 -13.02 6.40 -16.19
N LEU A 362 -12.98 5.43 -15.27
CA LEU A 362 -14.05 4.50 -15.02
C LEU A 362 -15.24 5.26 -14.37
N LYS A 363 -16.40 5.23 -15.03
CA LYS A 363 -17.65 5.79 -14.50
C LYS A 363 -18.51 4.69 -13.91
N LEU A 364 -18.68 4.71 -12.59
CA LEU A 364 -19.56 3.82 -11.86
C LEU A 364 -20.96 4.46 -11.77
N SER A 365 -21.90 3.95 -12.56
CA SER A 365 -23.23 4.54 -12.73
C SER A 365 -24.31 3.93 -11.84
N ARG A 366 -24.10 2.69 -11.36
CA ARG A 366 -25.01 2.00 -10.44
C ARG A 366 -24.38 1.92 -9.05
N PRO A 367 -25.18 1.97 -7.98
CA PRO A 367 -24.71 1.63 -6.64
C PRO A 367 -24.01 0.27 -6.63
N CYS A 368 -22.74 0.23 -6.27
CA CYS A 368 -21.96 -0.99 -6.16
C CYS A 368 -21.01 -0.95 -4.94
N CYS A 369 -20.70 -2.13 -4.43
CA CYS A 369 -19.72 -2.34 -3.37
C CYS A 369 -18.70 -3.39 -3.84
N TYR A 370 -17.43 -3.04 -3.76
CA TYR A 370 -16.30 -3.95 -4.01
C TYR A 370 -15.66 -4.29 -2.69
N VAL A 371 -15.41 -5.58 -2.45
CA VAL A 371 -14.67 -6.06 -1.27
C VAL A 371 -13.36 -6.64 -1.77
N PHE A 372 -12.24 -6.18 -1.22
CA PHE A 372 -10.91 -6.56 -1.67
C PHE A 372 -10.28 -7.59 -0.73
N PRO A 373 -9.42 -8.49 -1.23
CA PRO A 373 -8.62 -9.37 -0.38
C PRO A 373 -7.51 -8.55 0.28
N ALA A 374 -7.80 -7.97 1.44
CA ALA A 374 -6.90 -7.11 2.21
C ALA A 374 -5.70 -7.85 2.84
N GLY A 375 -5.72 -9.19 2.83
CA GLY A 375 -4.75 -10.02 3.54
C GLY A 375 -5.10 -10.11 5.02
N CYS A 376 -4.79 -9.05 5.77
CA CYS A 376 -5.29 -8.81 7.12
C CYS A 376 -6.09 -7.51 7.15
N GLY A 377 -7.07 -7.43 8.06
CA GLY A 377 -8.01 -6.32 8.11
C GLY A 377 -9.05 -6.36 6.98
N ASP A 378 -9.77 -5.26 6.84
CA ASP A 378 -10.83 -5.09 5.84
C ASP A 378 -10.43 -4.05 4.79
N CYS A 379 -11.02 -4.16 3.60
CA CYS A 379 -10.97 -3.10 2.60
C CYS A 379 -12.17 -3.23 1.67
N ALA A 380 -12.94 -2.15 1.54
CA ALA A 380 -14.09 -2.10 0.66
C ALA A 380 -14.18 -0.75 -0.06
N PHE A 381 -14.80 -0.74 -1.22
CA PHE A 381 -15.04 0.47 -2.00
C PHE A 381 -16.50 0.54 -2.44
N PHE A 382 -17.21 1.54 -1.94
CA PHE A 382 -18.59 1.83 -2.28
C PHE A 382 -18.63 2.92 -3.33
N ALA A 383 -19.41 2.73 -4.38
CA ALA A 383 -19.63 3.75 -5.39
C ALA A 383 -21.10 3.87 -5.72
N ILE A 384 -21.57 5.10 -5.82
CA ILE A 384 -22.85 5.49 -6.38
C ILE A 384 -22.58 6.52 -7.48
N ASN A 385 -23.60 6.84 -8.28
CA ASN A 385 -23.42 7.76 -9.40
C ASN A 385 -22.95 9.15 -8.94
N GLY A 386 -21.66 9.43 -9.10
CA GLY A 386 -21.02 10.70 -8.74
C GLY A 386 -20.53 10.80 -7.29
N PHE A 387 -20.50 9.70 -6.52
CA PHE A 387 -19.90 9.67 -5.20
C PHE A 387 -19.30 8.30 -4.85
N THR A 388 -18.14 8.30 -4.19
CA THR A 388 -17.29 7.14 -3.93
C THR A 388 -16.73 7.19 -2.52
N VAL A 389 -16.72 6.04 -1.86
CA VAL A 389 -16.23 5.88 -0.48
C VAL A 389 -15.29 4.69 -0.43
N LEU A 390 -14.02 4.95 -0.12
CA LEU A 390 -13.07 3.90 0.25
C LEU A 390 -13.18 3.66 1.75
N VAL A 391 -13.35 2.41 2.17
CA VAL A 391 -13.41 1.99 3.56
C VAL A 391 -12.19 1.13 3.80
N ASP A 392 -11.31 1.60 4.68
CA ASP A 392 -10.08 0.93 5.10
C ASP A 392 -9.08 0.63 3.97
N GLY A 393 -7.85 0.29 4.35
CA GLY A 393 -6.73 0.10 3.41
C GLY A 393 -6.21 -1.32 3.30
N GLY A 394 -6.45 -2.15 4.31
CA GLY A 394 -5.80 -3.45 4.47
C GLY A 394 -4.30 -3.38 4.75
N SER A 395 -3.71 -4.56 5.00
CA SER A 395 -2.30 -4.70 5.35
C SER A 395 -1.34 -4.69 4.15
N ASP A 396 -1.87 -4.88 2.93
CA ASP A 396 -1.11 -4.93 1.68
C ASP A 396 -0.56 -3.55 1.30
N SER A 397 0.77 -3.42 1.23
CA SER A 397 1.44 -2.18 0.81
C SER A 397 1.34 -1.87 -0.69
N GLN A 398 0.94 -2.84 -1.52
CA GLN A 398 0.54 -2.57 -2.90
C GLN A 398 -0.90 -2.07 -3.01
N ALA A 399 -1.58 -1.84 -1.87
CA ALA A 399 -2.95 -1.39 -1.75
C ALA A 399 -3.91 -2.23 -2.59
N CYS A 400 -4.56 -3.21 -1.96
CA CYS A 400 -5.43 -4.17 -2.65
C CYS A 400 -6.51 -3.53 -3.56
N PHE A 401 -6.96 -2.32 -3.23
CA PHE A 401 -7.94 -1.52 -3.99
C PHE A 401 -7.36 -0.77 -5.21
N TRP A 402 -6.03 -0.64 -5.32
CA TRP A 402 -5.36 0.24 -6.30
C TRP A 402 -5.70 -0.11 -7.74
N LYS A 403 -5.84 -1.40 -8.05
CA LYS A 403 -6.22 -1.88 -9.39
C LYS A 403 -7.53 -1.27 -9.90
N LEU A 404 -8.48 -1.01 -9.00
CA LEU A 404 -9.73 -0.31 -9.33
C LEU A 404 -9.52 1.21 -9.26
N VAL A 405 -9.06 1.69 -8.11
CA VAL A 405 -9.04 3.12 -7.75
C VAL A 405 -8.17 3.95 -8.70
N ARG A 406 -7.08 3.40 -9.24
CA ARG A 406 -6.21 4.10 -10.20
C ARG A 406 -6.91 4.54 -11.50
N HIS A 407 -8.07 3.98 -11.83
CA HIS A 407 -8.85 4.36 -13.01
C HIS A 407 -9.96 5.36 -12.69
N LEU A 408 -10.05 5.84 -11.45
CA LEU A 408 -11.03 6.84 -11.03
C LEU A 408 -10.42 8.23 -11.13
N ASP A 409 -11.30 9.21 -11.34
CA ASP A 409 -10.93 10.62 -11.30
C ASP A 409 -10.70 11.10 -9.85
N ARG A 410 -11.52 10.59 -8.92
CA ARG A 410 -11.47 10.97 -7.51
C ARG A 410 -12.02 9.88 -6.59
N VAL A 411 -11.57 9.90 -5.35
CA VAL A 411 -12.13 9.18 -4.20
C VAL A 411 -12.72 10.22 -3.25
N ASP A 412 -14.04 10.24 -3.10
CA ASP A 412 -14.75 11.37 -2.46
C ASP A 412 -14.66 11.36 -0.94
N ALA A 413 -14.68 10.17 -0.35
CA ALA A 413 -14.46 9.96 1.06
C ALA A 413 -13.58 8.72 1.31
N ILE A 414 -12.73 8.80 2.33
CA ILE A 414 -11.99 7.66 2.88
C ILE A 414 -12.40 7.50 4.34
N LEU A 415 -12.88 6.32 4.72
CA LEU A 415 -13.21 5.96 6.10
C LEU A 415 -12.13 5.03 6.65
N LEU A 416 -11.35 5.50 7.62
CA LEU A 416 -10.37 4.68 8.34
C LEU A 416 -10.94 4.31 9.71
N THR A 417 -11.39 3.07 9.86
CA THR A 417 -12.19 2.62 11.00
C THR A 417 -11.40 2.53 12.30
N HIS A 418 -10.13 2.13 12.23
CA HIS A 418 -9.25 1.97 13.39
C HIS A 418 -7.78 2.17 13.03
N VAL A 419 -6.96 2.39 14.07
CA VAL A 419 -5.51 2.46 13.95
C VAL A 419 -4.93 1.06 14.13
N GLY A 420 -4.29 0.54 13.10
CA GLY A 420 -3.73 -0.81 13.12
C GLY A 420 -2.76 -1.08 11.98
N THR A 421 -1.83 -2.01 12.20
CA THR A 421 -0.88 -2.49 11.18
C THR A 421 -1.55 -3.27 10.06
N GLU A 422 -2.76 -3.74 10.30
CA GLU A 422 -3.62 -4.50 9.42
C GLU A 422 -4.54 -3.61 8.57
N ASN A 423 -4.68 -2.33 8.92
CA ASN A 423 -5.61 -1.42 8.24
C ASN A 423 -4.91 -0.33 7.42
N LEU A 424 -3.93 0.33 8.02
CA LEU A 424 -3.36 1.56 7.48
C LEU A 424 -2.38 1.39 6.30
N PRO A 425 -1.59 0.30 6.14
CA PRO A 425 -0.53 0.24 5.13
C PRO A 425 -0.96 0.53 3.69
N GLY A 426 -2.10 0.03 3.24
CA GLY A 426 -2.60 0.27 1.88
C GLY A 426 -2.91 1.75 1.63
N VAL A 427 -3.59 2.41 2.58
CA VAL A 427 -3.88 3.86 2.48
C VAL A 427 -2.61 4.69 2.62
N ILE A 428 -1.68 4.33 3.52
CA ILE A 428 -0.39 5.01 3.64
C ILE A 428 0.36 5.00 2.32
N SER A 429 0.39 3.87 1.62
CA SER A 429 1.05 3.74 0.32
C SER A 429 0.40 4.66 -0.73
N PHE A 430 -0.93 4.77 -0.71
CA PHE A 430 -1.68 5.69 -1.57
C PHE A 430 -1.38 7.17 -1.24
N LEU A 431 -1.37 7.55 0.03
CA LEU A 431 -1.03 8.91 0.47
C LEU A 431 0.43 9.28 0.14
N GLN A 432 1.37 8.35 0.34
CA GLN A 432 2.78 8.53 -0.03
C GLN A 432 2.94 8.79 -1.52
N ARG A 433 2.23 8.02 -2.37
CA ARG A 433 2.22 8.27 -3.81
C ARG A 433 1.68 9.66 -4.13
N LYS A 434 0.55 10.08 -3.54
CA LYS A 434 -0.04 11.42 -3.78
C LYS A 434 0.89 12.56 -3.35
N VAL A 435 1.60 12.39 -2.22
CA VAL A 435 2.63 13.34 -1.77
C VAL A 435 3.77 13.41 -2.78
N GLY A 436 4.28 12.26 -3.23
CA GLY A 436 5.35 12.20 -4.23
C GLY A 436 4.94 12.83 -5.57
N GLU A 437 3.68 12.68 -6.00
CA GLU A 437 3.16 13.35 -7.19
C GLU A 437 3.14 14.88 -7.03
N ARG A 438 2.75 15.38 -5.86
CA ARG A 438 2.76 16.82 -5.55
C ARG A 438 4.17 17.39 -5.54
N GLU A 439 5.13 16.68 -4.90
CA GLU A 439 6.54 17.07 -4.82
C GLU A 439 7.21 17.09 -6.21
N LEU A 440 6.93 16.10 -7.08
CA LEU A 440 7.45 16.08 -8.46
C LEU A 440 6.84 17.15 -9.38
N THR A 441 5.56 17.48 -9.19
CA THR A 441 4.87 18.52 -9.99
C THR A 441 5.42 19.91 -9.66
N SER A 442 5.92 20.13 -8.44
CA SER A 442 6.62 21.38 -8.09
C SER A 442 8.03 21.50 -8.69
N GLU A 443 8.66 20.38 -9.08
CA GLU A 443 10.07 20.37 -9.53
C GLU A 443 10.26 20.26 -11.05
N LEU A 444 9.26 19.81 -11.84
CA LEU A 444 9.42 19.52 -13.27
C LEU A 444 8.52 20.35 -14.20
N LYS A 445 9.13 20.85 -15.29
CA LYS A 445 8.44 21.44 -16.47
C LYS A 445 7.89 20.32 -17.39
N GLU A 446 6.57 20.26 -17.49
CA GLU A 446 5.67 19.66 -18.51
C GLU A 446 5.85 18.21 -19.04
N ASP A 447 7.04 17.62 -19.14
CA ASP A 447 7.21 16.37 -19.94
C ASP A 447 7.03 15.03 -19.18
N SER A 448 6.96 15.01 -17.85
CA SER A 448 6.76 13.76 -17.05
C SER A 448 5.30 13.46 -16.66
N SER A 449 4.35 14.22 -17.21
CA SER A 449 2.93 14.26 -16.82
C SER A 449 2.17 12.92 -16.89
N LYS A 450 2.70 11.92 -17.61
CA LYS A 450 2.07 10.59 -17.74
C LYS A 450 2.23 9.70 -16.49
N LYS A 451 3.21 9.98 -15.61
CA LYS A 451 3.45 9.19 -14.38
C LYS A 451 2.65 9.68 -13.16
N LEU A 452 1.93 10.80 -13.28
CA LEU A 452 1.33 11.56 -12.17
C LEU A 452 -0.19 11.36 -12.02
N ILE A 453 -0.76 10.33 -12.65
CA ILE A 453 -2.20 10.13 -12.66
C ILE A 453 -2.59 9.21 -11.49
N SER A 454 -2.88 9.82 -10.34
CA SER A 454 -3.65 9.19 -9.26
C SER A 454 -4.93 9.97 -9.00
N PRO A 455 -5.99 9.32 -8.52
CA PRO A 455 -7.26 10.01 -8.23
C PRO A 455 -7.08 11.14 -7.21
N GLU A 456 -7.92 12.16 -7.33
CA GLU A 456 -8.04 13.20 -6.31
C GLU A 456 -8.64 12.66 -5.01
N LEU A 457 -8.21 13.22 -3.89
CA LEU A 457 -8.64 12.81 -2.56
C LEU A 457 -9.63 13.83 -1.97
N GLY A 458 -10.79 13.34 -1.56
CA GLY A 458 -11.78 14.10 -0.83
C GLY A 458 -11.57 14.05 0.68
N VAL A 459 -12.65 13.90 1.43
CA VAL A 459 -12.62 13.95 2.90
C VAL A 459 -12.07 12.65 3.46
N VAL A 460 -11.13 12.75 4.39
CA VAL A 460 -10.62 11.58 5.12
C VAL A 460 -11.20 11.61 6.53
N PHE A 461 -11.88 10.55 6.90
CA PHE A 461 -12.38 10.32 8.25
C PHE A 461 -11.41 9.40 8.98
N PHE A 462 -10.89 9.83 10.12
CA PHE A 462 -9.88 9.08 10.86
C PHE A 462 -9.83 9.54 12.32
N ASN A 463 -9.90 8.59 13.25
CA ASN A 463 -9.69 8.83 14.67
C ASN A 463 -8.23 8.55 15.01
N ALA A 464 -7.45 9.61 15.25
CA ALA A 464 -6.11 9.49 15.79
C ALA A 464 -5.72 10.75 16.60
N PRO A 465 -4.98 10.59 17.71
CA PRO A 465 -4.47 11.72 18.48
C PRO A 465 -3.55 12.64 17.65
N ASN A 466 -3.86 13.93 17.60
CA ASN A 466 -3.04 14.90 16.85
C ASN A 466 -1.60 15.03 17.37
N ARG A 467 -1.37 14.70 18.65
CA ARG A 467 -0.03 14.73 19.29
C ARG A 467 1.01 13.84 18.60
N LEU A 468 0.56 12.77 17.93
CA LEU A 468 1.41 11.85 17.17
C LEU A 468 2.08 12.52 15.94
N GLN A 469 1.62 13.71 15.53
CA GLN A 469 2.24 14.45 14.43
C GLN A 469 3.62 14.99 14.78
N GLU A 470 3.86 15.33 16.05
CA GLU A 470 5.10 15.95 16.54
C GLU A 470 6.17 14.92 16.87
N GLU A 471 5.77 13.67 17.11
CA GLU A 471 6.66 12.56 17.36
C GLU A 471 7.30 12.06 16.05
N GLN A 472 8.48 12.56 15.72
CA GLN A 472 9.37 11.89 14.77
C GLN A 472 9.96 10.63 15.40
N GLN A 473 9.11 9.66 15.74
CA GLN A 473 9.56 8.39 16.28
C GLN A 473 10.20 7.56 15.15
N GLN A 474 11.52 7.58 15.15
CA GLN A 474 12.31 6.65 14.37
C GLN A 474 11.99 5.24 14.86
N CYS A 475 11.52 4.36 13.97
CA CYS A 475 11.28 2.95 14.30
C CYS A 475 12.62 2.28 14.67
N VAL A 476 12.90 2.03 15.94
CA VAL A 476 14.24 1.54 16.35
C VAL A 476 14.43 0.04 16.02
N ASP A 477 13.34 -0.73 15.82
CA ASP A 477 13.39 -2.20 15.94
C ASP A 477 12.98 -3.02 14.70
N ASP A 478 12.87 -2.44 13.48
CA ASP A 478 12.27 -3.12 12.31
C ASP A 478 10.93 -3.82 12.61
N VAL A 479 10.19 -3.23 13.55
CA VAL A 479 8.82 -3.59 13.91
C VAL A 479 7.89 -2.52 13.37
N LEU A 480 6.88 -2.96 12.63
CA LEU A 480 5.77 -2.13 12.19
C LEU A 480 4.83 -1.90 13.38
N LYS A 481 4.87 -0.69 13.94
CA LYS A 481 4.02 -0.33 15.08
C LYS A 481 2.79 0.46 14.63
N SER A 482 1.63 0.21 15.22
CA SER A 482 0.38 0.92 14.92
C SER A 482 0.50 2.42 15.20
N THR A 483 1.25 2.80 16.24
CA THR A 483 1.60 4.19 16.59
C THR A 483 2.30 4.92 15.45
N GLN A 484 3.29 4.27 14.85
CA GLN A 484 4.06 4.82 13.75
C GLN A 484 3.22 4.90 12.47
N GLN A 485 2.34 3.93 12.22
CA GLN A 485 1.41 4.00 11.10
C GLN A 485 0.43 5.17 11.24
N ALA A 486 -0.14 5.39 12.43
CA ALA A 486 -1.02 6.54 12.68
C ALA A 486 -0.28 7.88 12.54
N ALA A 487 0.90 8.01 13.15
CA ALA A 487 1.75 9.20 13.03
C ALA A 487 2.08 9.51 11.57
N LEU A 488 2.51 8.50 10.81
CA LEU A 488 2.80 8.63 9.38
C LEU A 488 1.58 9.04 8.57
N THR A 489 0.41 8.43 8.81
CA THR A 489 -0.85 8.82 8.16
C THR A 489 -1.17 10.30 8.41
N LEU A 490 -1.09 10.77 9.66
CA LEU A 490 -1.36 12.17 9.99
C LEU A 490 -0.34 13.13 9.34
N GLN A 491 0.94 12.76 9.30
CA GLN A 491 1.99 13.54 8.64
C GLN A 491 1.75 13.65 7.12
N LEU A 492 1.36 12.55 6.47
CA LEU A 492 1.05 12.53 5.03
C LEU A 492 -0.19 13.35 4.71
N LEU A 493 -1.26 13.23 5.52
CA LEU A 493 -2.46 14.05 5.36
C LEU A 493 -2.15 15.55 5.52
N LYS A 494 -1.30 15.92 6.48
CA LYS A 494 -0.82 17.30 6.65
C LYS A 494 -0.04 17.79 5.43
N LYS A 495 0.85 16.97 4.85
CA LYS A 495 1.55 17.30 3.59
C LYS A 495 0.62 17.48 2.40
N LEU A 496 -0.53 16.82 2.40
CA LEU A 496 -1.57 16.94 1.37
C LEU A 496 -2.57 18.06 1.66
N ASP A 497 -2.44 18.78 2.77
CA ASP A 497 -3.41 19.79 3.23
C ASP A 497 -4.83 19.23 3.46
N ILE A 498 -4.92 17.97 3.90
CA ILE A 498 -6.18 17.29 4.23
C ILE A 498 -6.30 17.19 5.75
N LYS A 499 -7.33 17.82 6.32
CA LYS A 499 -7.64 17.71 7.75
C LYS A 499 -8.52 16.48 8.02
N PRO A 500 -8.06 15.48 8.79
CA PRO A 500 -8.87 14.32 9.12
C PRO A 500 -10.10 14.72 9.94
N GLN A 501 -11.26 14.15 9.60
CA GLN A 501 -12.51 14.34 10.32
C GLN A 501 -12.70 13.23 11.36
N PRO A 502 -12.98 13.57 12.63
CA PRO A 502 -13.23 12.58 13.65
C PRO A 502 -14.57 11.86 13.41
N MET A 503 -14.60 10.57 13.71
CA MET A 503 -15.78 9.70 13.64
C MET A 503 -16.21 9.29 15.04
N PHE A 504 -17.25 9.93 15.54
CA PHE A 504 -17.93 9.53 16.76
C PHE A 504 -19.44 9.68 16.57
N ARG A 505 -20.20 8.86 17.28
CA ARG A 505 -21.66 8.95 17.31
C ARG A 505 -22.07 10.32 17.86
N PRO A 506 -22.85 11.12 17.11
CA PRO A 506 -23.39 12.38 17.60
C PRO A 506 -24.28 12.16 18.83
N GLN A 507 -24.27 13.10 19.78
CA GLN A 507 -25.15 13.04 20.95
C GLN A 507 -26.61 13.30 20.53
N GLY A 508 -27.52 12.39 20.90
CA GLY A 508 -28.96 12.49 20.63
C GLY A 508 -29.60 11.14 20.29
N VAL A 509 -30.84 10.95 20.74
CA VAL A 509 -31.72 9.84 20.32
C VAL A 509 -32.90 10.46 19.57
N PRO A 510 -33.20 10.03 18.32
CA PRO A 510 -32.54 8.97 17.55
C PRO A 510 -31.15 9.34 17.01
N ILE A 511 -30.36 8.32 16.62
CA ILE A 511 -29.02 8.51 16.03
C ILE A 511 -29.17 9.33 14.74
N LYS A 512 -28.60 10.54 14.74
CA LYS A 512 -28.63 11.42 13.57
C LYS A 512 -27.53 10.99 12.57
N PRO A 513 -27.87 10.68 11.31
CA PRO A 513 -26.87 10.35 10.28
C PRO A 513 -26.05 11.57 9.85
N LEU A 514 -24.85 11.31 9.36
CA LEU A 514 -24.05 12.24 8.59
C LEU A 514 -24.32 12.00 7.10
N THR A 515 -24.94 12.98 6.43
CA THR A 515 -25.16 12.90 4.98
C THR A 515 -23.86 13.13 4.23
N LEU A 516 -23.35 12.07 3.58
CA LEU A 516 -22.13 12.12 2.77
C LEU A 516 -22.41 12.67 1.36
N PHE A 517 -23.57 12.35 0.81
CA PHE A 517 -23.97 12.77 -0.53
C PHE A 517 -25.48 12.92 -0.64
N GLN A 518 -25.93 13.96 -1.34
CA GLN A 518 -27.34 14.14 -1.66
C GLN A 518 -27.47 14.78 -3.04
N LYS A 519 -28.29 14.18 -3.90
CA LYS A 519 -28.61 14.72 -5.22
C LYS A 519 -30.11 14.64 -5.48
N MET A 520 -30.71 15.80 -5.70
CA MET A 520 -32.13 15.94 -5.98
C MET A 520 -32.54 15.06 -7.16
N GLY A 521 -33.57 14.24 -6.96
CA GLY A 521 -34.08 13.31 -7.98
C GLY A 521 -33.22 12.06 -8.22
N VAL A 522 -32.11 11.88 -7.49
CA VAL A 522 -31.27 10.67 -7.57
C VAL A 522 -31.27 9.91 -6.24
N GLY A 523 -30.96 10.57 -5.13
CA GLY A 523 -30.95 9.93 -3.81
C GLY A 523 -29.99 10.60 -2.83
N GLN A 524 -29.82 9.94 -1.68
CA GLN A 524 -29.02 10.39 -0.56
C GLN A 524 -28.21 9.22 0.02
N LEU A 525 -26.94 9.44 0.31
CA LEU A 525 -26.06 8.51 1.03
C LEU A 525 -25.80 9.05 2.43
N ASP A 526 -26.21 8.28 3.42
CA ASP A 526 -26.05 8.60 4.83
C ASP A 526 -25.09 7.63 5.52
N LEU A 527 -24.26 8.17 6.42
CA LEU A 527 -23.36 7.44 7.29
C LEU A 527 -23.88 7.53 8.73
N TYR A 528 -24.26 6.38 9.30
CA TYR A 528 -24.66 6.25 10.70
C TYR A 528 -23.48 5.71 11.50
N ILE A 529 -22.93 6.52 12.40
CA ILE A 529 -21.85 6.10 13.30
C ILE A 529 -22.50 5.50 14.55
N LEU A 530 -22.29 4.21 14.78
CA LEU A 530 -22.87 3.45 15.90
C LEU A 530 -21.95 3.52 17.13
N SER A 531 -20.65 3.38 16.90
CA SER A 531 -19.59 3.40 17.91
C SER A 531 -18.31 4.00 17.29
N PRO A 532 -17.43 4.67 18.05
CA PRO A 532 -17.56 5.01 19.47
C PRO A 532 -18.50 6.20 19.71
N GLY A 533 -19.04 6.30 20.92
CA GLY A 533 -19.79 7.48 21.38
C GLY A 533 -18.85 8.64 21.69
N LYS A 534 -19.28 9.90 21.43
CA LYS A 534 -18.44 11.07 21.75
C LYS A 534 -17.96 11.09 23.21
N SER A 535 -18.80 10.65 24.13
CA SER A 535 -18.51 10.60 25.57
C SER A 535 -18.10 9.21 26.08
N SER A 536 -17.71 8.28 25.19
CA SER A 536 -17.23 6.98 25.65
C SER A 536 -15.85 7.12 26.29
N GLN A 537 -15.65 6.45 27.41
CA GLN A 537 -14.39 6.51 28.15
C GLN A 537 -13.23 5.99 27.29
N GLU A 538 -13.47 4.96 26.48
CA GLU A 538 -12.51 4.37 25.57
C GLU A 538 -12.03 5.38 24.51
N TYR A 539 -12.95 6.14 23.91
CA TYR A 539 -12.62 7.12 22.87
C TYR A 539 -11.85 8.31 23.44
N GLU A 540 -12.30 8.85 24.57
CA GLU A 540 -11.60 9.96 25.23
C GLU A 540 -10.20 9.54 25.70
N THR A 541 -10.08 8.35 26.30
CA THR A 541 -8.78 7.79 26.70
C THR A 541 -7.87 7.61 25.49
N PHE A 542 -8.38 7.06 24.39
CA PHE A 542 -7.62 6.90 23.15
C PHE A 542 -7.14 8.24 22.60
N MET A 543 -8.02 9.23 22.46
CA MET A 543 -7.69 10.54 21.88
C MET A 543 -6.71 11.36 22.74
N HIS A 544 -6.77 11.22 24.07
CA HIS A 544 -5.96 12.02 24.99
C HIS A 544 -4.66 11.34 25.44
N SER A 545 -4.65 10.02 25.60
CA SER A 545 -3.57 9.32 26.30
C SER A 545 -2.87 8.22 25.50
N TRP A 546 -3.37 7.80 24.34
CA TRP A 546 -2.69 6.76 23.53
C TRP A 546 -1.44 7.30 22.81
N PRO A 547 -0.27 6.62 22.86
CA PRO A 547 -0.07 5.21 23.23
C PRO A 547 0.22 4.90 24.71
N ASP A 548 0.48 5.89 25.54
CA ASP A 548 0.92 5.69 26.94
C ASP A 548 -0.21 5.35 27.92
N GLY A 549 -1.45 5.58 27.51
CA GLY A 549 -2.66 5.33 28.29
C GLY A 549 -2.94 3.85 28.45
N ALA A 550 -3.23 3.42 29.69
CA ALA A 550 -3.71 2.07 29.94
C ALA A 550 -5.15 1.90 29.45
N PRO A 551 -5.53 0.71 28.93
CA PRO A 551 -6.93 0.41 28.64
C PRO A 551 -7.79 0.47 29.93
N PRO A 552 -9.08 0.84 29.81
CA PRO A 552 -9.97 0.87 30.96
C PRO A 552 -10.06 -0.51 31.65
N LYS A 553 -10.16 -0.51 32.99
CA LYS A 553 -10.08 -1.72 33.83
C LYS A 553 -11.14 -2.75 33.42
N GLY A 554 -10.70 -3.96 33.06
CA GLY A 554 -11.57 -5.11 32.76
C GLY A 554 -11.70 -5.50 31.28
N GLN A 555 -11.01 -4.82 30.36
CA GLN A 555 -11.02 -5.14 28.93
C GLN A 555 -9.65 -5.67 28.48
N ASN A 556 -9.63 -6.80 27.75
CA ASN A 556 -8.42 -7.49 27.29
C ASN A 556 -7.93 -7.04 25.88
N LEU A 557 -8.62 -6.09 25.26
CA LEU A 557 -8.33 -5.64 23.89
C LEU A 557 -7.49 -4.35 23.88
N PRO A 558 -6.68 -4.13 22.82
CA PRO A 558 -5.89 -2.91 22.71
C PRO A 558 -6.78 -1.68 22.52
N LEU A 559 -6.34 -0.53 23.07
CA LEU A 559 -7.10 0.73 23.01
C LEU A 559 -7.57 1.13 21.59
N PRO A 560 -6.76 0.99 20.51
CA PRO A 560 -7.21 1.25 19.14
C PRO A 560 -8.41 0.39 18.70
N ALA A 561 -8.49 -0.88 19.12
CA ALA A 561 -9.63 -1.75 18.87
C ALA A 561 -10.85 -1.36 19.73
N LEU A 562 -10.61 -0.84 20.93
CA LEU A 562 -11.66 -0.33 21.81
C LEU A 562 -12.27 1.00 21.33
N ALA A 563 -11.50 1.81 20.61
CA ALA A 563 -11.95 3.06 20.00
C ALA A 563 -12.31 2.92 18.51
N SER A 564 -12.30 1.70 17.96
CA SER A 564 -12.60 1.44 16.55
C SER A 564 -14.03 1.84 16.18
N VAL A 565 -14.19 2.36 14.98
CA VAL A 565 -15.47 2.82 14.46
C VAL A 565 -16.31 1.66 13.94
N THR A 566 -17.59 1.64 14.31
CA THR A 566 -18.61 0.81 13.68
C THR A 566 -19.64 1.73 13.04
N ALA A 567 -19.90 1.54 11.75
CA ALA A 567 -20.77 2.43 11.01
C ALA A 567 -21.66 1.70 9.99
N LEU A 568 -22.78 2.31 9.63
CA LEU A 568 -23.71 1.84 8.60
C LEU A 568 -23.81 2.89 7.48
N LEU A 569 -23.49 2.48 6.27
CA LEU A 569 -23.73 3.25 5.06
C LEU A 569 -25.11 2.90 4.51
N VAL A 570 -25.96 3.90 4.31
CA VAL A 570 -27.33 3.71 3.80
C VAL A 570 -27.56 4.58 2.58
N TRP A 571 -27.83 3.94 1.45
CA TRP A 571 -28.25 4.59 0.21
C TRP A 571 -29.78 4.64 0.13
N HIS A 572 -30.31 5.86 0.16
CA HIS A 572 -31.71 6.19 0.00
C HIS A 572 -31.96 6.67 -1.44
N PRO A 573 -32.48 5.82 -2.34
CA PRO A 573 -32.82 6.26 -3.69
C PRO A 573 -33.98 7.26 -3.67
N ALA A 574 -34.00 8.20 -4.61
CA ALA A 574 -35.09 9.17 -4.72
C ALA A 574 -36.42 8.54 -5.17
N CYS A 575 -36.34 7.41 -5.90
CA CYS A 575 -37.51 6.65 -6.30
C CYS A 575 -37.98 5.74 -5.15
N PRO A 576 -39.22 5.90 -4.63
CA PRO A 576 -39.72 5.07 -3.52
C PRO A 576 -39.84 3.58 -3.86
N HIS A 577 -39.84 3.22 -5.14
CA HIS A 577 -39.90 1.83 -5.61
C HIS A 577 -38.53 1.15 -5.66
N GLU A 578 -37.44 1.92 -5.61
CA GLU A 578 -36.09 1.36 -5.56
C GLU A 578 -35.73 0.97 -4.12
N LYS A 579 -35.04 -0.16 -3.97
CA LYS A 579 -34.68 -0.67 -2.64
C LYS A 579 -33.57 0.19 -2.02
N VAL A 580 -33.75 0.52 -0.74
CA VAL A 580 -32.69 1.09 0.10
C VAL A 580 -31.57 0.06 0.23
N VAL A 581 -30.33 0.47 -0.08
CA VAL A 581 -29.15 -0.38 0.06
C VAL A 581 -28.44 -0.02 1.36
N ARG A 582 -28.06 -1.02 2.16
CA ARG A 582 -27.37 -0.84 3.44
C ARG A 582 -26.08 -1.64 3.43
N GLY A 583 -24.96 -1.02 3.79
CA GLY A 583 -23.66 -1.66 3.98
C GLY A 583 -23.18 -1.42 5.40
N ALA A 584 -22.98 -2.48 6.17
CA ALA A 584 -22.41 -2.39 7.50
C ALA A 584 -20.88 -2.45 7.42
N VAL A 585 -20.23 -1.55 8.16
CA VAL A 585 -18.79 -1.55 8.39
C VAL A 585 -18.58 -2.03 9.82
N PRO A 586 -18.19 -3.31 10.01
CA PRO A 586 -18.11 -3.92 11.32
C PRO A 586 -16.91 -3.40 12.14
N ARG A 587 -16.95 -3.71 13.43
CA ARG A 587 -15.86 -3.49 14.37
C ARG A 587 -14.74 -4.52 14.15
N CYS A 588 -13.50 -4.16 14.48
CA CYS A 588 -12.31 -5.02 14.37
C CYS A 588 -12.46 -6.40 15.05
N ASP A 589 -13.25 -6.54 16.13
CA ASP A 589 -13.26 -7.77 16.95
C ASP A 589 -14.64 -8.34 17.35
N SER A 590 -15.75 -7.88 16.76
CA SER A 590 -17.07 -8.43 17.12
C SER A 590 -18.14 -8.31 16.02
N PRO A 591 -18.35 -9.37 15.19
CA PRO A 591 -19.50 -9.44 14.29
C PRO A 591 -20.85 -9.33 15.03
N GLY A 592 -20.89 -9.70 16.32
CA GLY A 592 -22.09 -9.72 17.17
C GLY A 592 -22.60 -8.34 17.60
N GLU A 593 -21.72 -7.34 17.78
CA GLU A 593 -22.16 -5.98 18.16
C GLU A 593 -22.70 -5.17 16.98
N ALA A 594 -22.31 -5.50 15.74
CA ALA A 594 -22.96 -4.95 14.56
C ALA A 594 -24.45 -5.35 14.50
N ALA A 595 -24.78 -6.59 14.91
CA ALA A 595 -26.16 -7.07 15.05
C ALA A 595 -26.90 -6.39 16.22
N ALA A 596 -26.21 -6.16 17.35
CA ALA A 596 -26.79 -5.43 18.49
C ALA A 596 -27.05 -3.94 18.17
N GLY A 597 -26.12 -3.28 17.46
CA GLY A 597 -26.28 -1.91 16.98
C GLY A 597 -27.32 -1.77 15.87
N LEU A 598 -27.51 -2.81 15.03
CA LEU A 598 -28.65 -2.91 14.12
C LEU A 598 -29.99 -2.98 14.90
N GLY A 599 -30.03 -3.69 16.04
CA GLY A 599 -31.19 -3.73 16.93
C GLY A 599 -31.48 -2.39 17.62
N GLU A 600 -30.46 -1.65 18.04
CA GLU A 600 -30.64 -0.27 18.56
C GLU A 600 -31.07 0.72 17.47
N ALA A 601 -30.61 0.53 16.23
CA ALA A 601 -30.99 1.34 15.07
C ALA A 601 -32.41 0.99 14.57
N GLU A 602 -32.90 -0.25 14.74
CA GLU A 602 -34.29 -0.63 14.45
C GLU A 602 -35.30 0.16 15.31
N GLY A 603 -34.92 0.57 16.51
CA GLY A 603 -35.72 1.49 17.35
C GLY A 603 -35.94 2.87 16.71
N ALA A 604 -35.11 3.27 15.74
CA ALA A 604 -35.21 4.52 15.00
C ALA A 604 -36.00 4.34 13.68
N ARG A 605 -37.19 3.72 13.71
CA ARG A 605 -38.10 3.54 12.54
C ARG A 605 -37.37 3.26 11.22
N LEU A 606 -36.40 2.35 11.21
CA LEU A 606 -35.84 1.83 9.98
C LEU A 606 -36.80 0.74 9.45
N PRO A 607 -37.25 0.79 8.17
CA PRO A 607 -38.09 -0.28 7.61
C PRO A 607 -37.33 -1.62 7.58
N PRO A 608 -38.04 -2.76 7.61
CA PRO A 608 -37.50 -4.07 8.00
C PRO A 608 -36.38 -4.55 7.09
N VAL A 609 -35.42 -5.25 7.70
CA VAL A 609 -34.19 -5.77 7.12
C VAL A 609 -34.48 -6.96 6.19
N ALA A 610 -33.87 -6.98 5.01
CA ALA A 610 -33.67 -8.22 4.27
C ALA A 610 -32.35 -8.84 4.73
N HIS A 611 -32.41 -9.98 5.42
CA HIS A 611 -31.23 -10.74 5.81
C HIS A 611 -30.42 -11.15 4.56
N CYS A 612 -29.15 -10.75 4.51
CA CYS A 612 -28.18 -11.43 3.66
C CYS A 612 -27.63 -12.62 4.46
N ASP A 613 -27.87 -13.82 3.96
CA ASP A 613 -27.61 -15.07 4.66
C ASP A 613 -26.09 -15.34 4.72
N HIS A 614 -25.47 -15.02 5.86
CA HIS A 614 -24.03 -15.19 6.13
C HIS A 614 -23.56 -16.66 6.16
N ARG A 615 -24.43 -17.65 5.90
CA ARG A 615 -24.09 -19.08 5.93
C ARG A 615 -23.46 -19.65 4.65
N ARG A 616 -23.26 -18.86 3.58
CA ARG A 616 -22.60 -19.33 2.34
C ARG A 616 -21.11 -19.00 2.20
N LEU A 617 -20.50 -18.31 3.15
CA LEU A 617 -19.04 -18.06 3.16
C LEU A 617 -18.22 -19.14 3.89
N GLY A 618 -18.87 -20.16 4.45
CA GLY A 618 -18.22 -21.28 5.16
C GLY A 618 -18.26 -22.64 4.44
N LYS A 619 -18.71 -22.71 3.18
CA LYS A 619 -18.83 -23.97 2.41
C LYS A 619 -18.35 -23.81 0.96
N ILE A 620 -17.07 -23.44 0.79
CA ILE A 620 -16.30 -23.70 -0.45
C ILE A 620 -14.94 -24.27 -0.02
N GLY A 621 -14.98 -25.34 0.77
CA GLY A 621 -13.79 -25.95 1.38
C GLY A 621 -14.05 -27.27 2.08
N ARG A 622 -15.08 -28.02 1.66
CA ARG A 622 -15.20 -29.44 2.00
C ARG A 622 -15.46 -30.18 0.69
N GLY A 623 -14.48 -31.01 0.33
CA GLY A 623 -14.57 -31.89 -0.82
C GLY A 623 -15.81 -32.77 -0.75
N GLN A 624 -16.29 -33.14 -1.93
CA GLN A 624 -17.15 -34.30 -2.10
C GLN A 624 -16.39 -35.52 -1.54
N GLU A 625 -16.82 -36.01 -0.39
CA GLU A 625 -16.63 -37.42 -0.03
C GLU A 625 -17.72 -38.20 -0.77
N GLU A 626 -17.25 -38.88 -1.80
CA GLU A 626 -17.92 -39.98 -2.48
C GLU A 626 -18.20 -41.10 -1.46
N LYS A 627 -19.48 -41.43 -1.27
CA LYS A 627 -19.90 -42.70 -0.68
C LYS A 627 -20.89 -43.35 -1.63
N THR A 628 -20.38 -44.40 -2.27
CA THR A 628 -21.06 -45.66 -2.59
C THR A 628 -22.43 -45.83 -1.93
N ASP A 629 -23.49 -45.89 -2.75
CA ASP A 629 -24.12 -47.17 -3.12
C ASP A 629 -24.61 -47.10 -4.59
#